data_AF-A0A7Z9PUB2-F1
#
_entry.id   AF-A0A7Z9PUB2-F1
#
_cell.length_a   1.000
_cell.length_b   1.000
_cell.length_c   1.000
_cell.angle_alpha   90.00
_cell.angle_beta   90.00
_cell.angle_gamma   90.00
#
_symmetry.space_group_name_H-M   'P 1'
#
loop_
_entity.id
_entity.type
_entity.pdbx_description
1 polymer ?
#
loop_
_entity_poly.entity_id
_entity_poly.type
_entity_poly.pdbx_seq_one_letter_code
_entity_poly.pdbx_strand_id
1 'polypeptide(L)'
;MPFKYSDKEKRKFAKLSVELGVEEVAGMAGVSKTRLSGWRTRFGFANRLLSEKEREKIARLSLEIGVLAAAEQAGVCEATVVSWRKEFNLSQPREKPAKLRRAAVKRSVKIGPAAAAREYGISLMTLCRWREREGVTELPPPKFSEAEKKKYAEMSLEVGVKEAASRAGVDRTTLSKWRKEFGVRSRAPLIS
;
A
#
# COMPACT_ATOMS: atom_id res chain seq x y z
N MET A 1 34.91 -48.13 -3.71
CA MET A 1 36.11 -47.33 -3.40
C MET A 1 35.74 -45.86 -3.36
N PRO A 2 36.16 -45.04 -2.37
CA PRO A 2 35.88 -43.62 -2.41
C PRO A 2 36.81 -42.95 -3.44
N PHE A 3 36.24 -42.40 -4.51
CA PHE A 3 36.97 -41.52 -5.43
C PHE A 3 37.61 -40.38 -4.63
N LYS A 4 38.94 -40.36 -4.60
CA LYS A 4 39.72 -39.38 -3.84
C LYS A 4 39.92 -38.15 -4.70
N TYR A 5 38.88 -37.32 -4.81
CA TYR A 5 38.97 -36.04 -5.51
C TYR A 5 40.03 -35.13 -4.87
N SER A 6 40.90 -34.56 -5.70
CA SER A 6 41.77 -33.46 -5.30
C SER A 6 40.94 -32.21 -5.00
N ASP A 7 41.49 -31.28 -4.21
CA ASP A 7 40.78 -30.03 -3.91
C ASP A 7 40.56 -29.16 -5.16
N LYS A 8 41.41 -29.29 -6.18
CA LYS A 8 41.24 -28.64 -7.49
C LYS A 8 40.00 -29.18 -8.22
N GLU A 9 39.79 -30.49 -8.21
CA GLU A 9 38.61 -31.12 -8.83
C GLU A 9 37.34 -30.81 -8.05
N LYS A 10 37.38 -30.89 -6.71
CA LYS A 10 36.23 -30.50 -5.87
C LYS A 10 35.83 -29.05 -6.11
N ARG A 11 36.79 -28.14 -6.24
CA ARG A 11 36.56 -26.73 -6.57
C ARG A 11 35.97 -26.56 -7.97
N LYS A 12 36.45 -27.32 -8.96
CA LYS A 12 35.91 -27.29 -10.34
C LYS A 12 34.44 -27.74 -10.37
N PHE A 13 34.10 -28.85 -9.73
CA PHE A 13 32.71 -29.31 -9.62
C PHE A 13 31.85 -28.36 -8.80
N ALA A 14 32.36 -27.81 -7.69
CA ALA A 14 31.63 -26.82 -6.91
C ALA A 14 31.32 -25.55 -7.73
N LYS A 15 32.28 -25.07 -8.54
CA LYS A 15 32.05 -23.95 -9.48
C LYS A 15 31.07 -24.33 -10.60
N LEU A 16 31.23 -25.49 -11.23
CA LEU A 16 30.34 -25.96 -12.30
C LEU A 16 28.88 -26.10 -11.82
N SER A 17 28.69 -26.49 -10.56
CA SER A 17 27.36 -26.60 -9.95
C SER A 17 26.65 -25.25 -9.75
N VAL A 18 27.37 -24.13 -9.89
CA VAL A 18 26.76 -22.79 -9.92
C VAL A 18 26.10 -22.53 -11.27
N GLU A 19 26.64 -23.10 -12.35
CA GLU A 19 26.21 -22.87 -13.73
C GLU A 19 25.14 -23.88 -14.17
N LEU A 20 25.36 -25.17 -13.90
CA LEU A 20 24.49 -26.28 -14.33
C LEU A 20 23.54 -26.78 -13.22
N GLY A 21 23.70 -26.28 -11.99
CA GLY A 21 22.93 -26.73 -10.84
C GLY A 21 23.55 -27.90 -10.09
N VAL A 22 23.11 -28.08 -8.83
CA VAL A 22 23.71 -29.06 -7.89
C VAL A 22 23.39 -30.50 -8.28
N GLU A 23 22.21 -30.76 -8.83
CA GLU A 23 21.74 -32.11 -9.16
C GLU A 23 22.49 -32.72 -10.33
N GLU A 24 22.57 -31.99 -11.43
CA GLU A 24 23.27 -32.41 -12.64
C GLU A 24 24.76 -32.65 -12.36
N VAL A 25 25.40 -31.71 -11.66
CA VAL A 25 26.84 -31.80 -11.37
C VAL A 25 27.16 -32.85 -10.32
N ALA A 26 26.25 -33.15 -9.40
CA ALA A 26 26.40 -34.27 -8.46
C ALA A 26 26.40 -35.61 -9.22
N GLY A 27 25.52 -35.76 -10.22
CA GLY A 27 25.49 -36.91 -11.12
C GLY A 27 26.77 -37.03 -11.94
N MET A 28 27.22 -35.94 -12.59
CA MET A 28 28.47 -35.91 -13.36
C MET A 28 29.70 -36.24 -12.51
N ALA A 29 29.72 -35.79 -11.25
CA ALA A 29 30.80 -36.04 -10.32
C ALA A 29 30.66 -37.38 -9.55
N GLY A 30 29.62 -38.18 -9.81
CA GLY A 30 29.41 -39.46 -9.11
C GLY A 30 29.34 -39.33 -7.58
N VAL A 31 28.87 -38.18 -7.06
CA VAL A 31 28.77 -37.91 -5.62
C VAL A 31 27.35 -37.56 -5.23
N SER A 32 26.99 -37.81 -3.97
CA SER A 32 25.72 -37.33 -3.41
C SER A 32 25.62 -35.80 -3.45
N LYS A 33 24.41 -35.26 -3.62
CA LYS A 33 24.10 -33.83 -3.55
C LYS A 33 24.70 -33.17 -2.29
N THR A 34 24.56 -33.83 -1.12
CA THR A 34 25.09 -33.35 0.16
C THR A 34 26.60 -33.18 0.15
N ARG A 35 27.33 -34.10 -0.49
CA ARG A 35 28.79 -34.04 -0.61
C ARG A 35 29.24 -32.90 -1.52
N LEU A 36 28.54 -32.68 -2.64
CA LEU A 36 28.79 -31.53 -3.51
C LEU A 36 28.44 -30.21 -2.80
N SER A 37 27.36 -30.16 -2.03
CA SER A 37 27.02 -29.01 -1.18
C SER A 37 28.10 -28.72 -0.15
N GLY A 38 28.70 -29.74 0.47
CA GLY A 38 29.86 -29.58 1.35
C GLY A 38 31.07 -28.95 0.64
N TRP A 39 31.35 -29.33 -0.62
CA TRP A 39 32.40 -28.69 -1.42
C TRP A 39 32.06 -27.24 -1.74
N ARG A 40 30.80 -26.97 -2.10
CA ARG A 40 30.32 -25.62 -2.34
C ARG A 40 30.55 -24.73 -1.12
N THR A 41 30.16 -25.16 0.08
CA THR A 41 30.42 -24.40 1.30
C THR A 41 31.91 -24.20 1.55
N ARG A 42 32.71 -25.26 1.44
CA ARG A 42 34.16 -25.21 1.67
C ARG A 42 34.89 -24.25 0.74
N PHE A 43 34.44 -24.11 -0.51
CA PHE A 43 35.06 -23.24 -1.51
C PHE A 43 34.30 -21.92 -1.76
N GLY A 44 33.31 -21.58 -0.92
CA GLY A 44 32.59 -20.31 -1.00
C GLY A 44 31.50 -20.23 -2.08
N PHE A 45 31.04 -21.36 -2.61
CA PHE A 45 29.91 -21.48 -3.55
C PHE A 45 28.59 -21.92 -2.88
N ALA A 46 28.52 -21.92 -1.54
CA ALA A 46 27.32 -22.31 -0.78
C ALA A 46 26.09 -21.49 -1.21
N ASN A 47 26.29 -20.18 -1.33
CA ASN A 47 25.29 -19.26 -1.83
C ASN A 47 25.63 -18.99 -3.29
N ARG A 48 24.70 -19.30 -4.21
CA ARG A 48 24.77 -18.79 -5.58
C ARG A 48 24.67 -17.28 -5.48
N LEU A 49 25.81 -16.58 -5.39
CA LEU A 49 25.85 -15.14 -5.61
C LEU A 49 25.59 -14.95 -7.10
N LEU A 50 24.30 -14.84 -7.45
CA LEU A 50 23.89 -14.48 -8.81
C LEU A 50 24.58 -13.18 -9.16
N SER A 51 25.22 -13.16 -10.33
CA SER A 51 25.82 -11.93 -10.86
C SER A 51 24.73 -10.86 -11.02
N GLU A 52 25.13 -9.59 -10.99
CA GLU A 52 24.20 -8.47 -11.20
C GLU A 52 23.35 -8.64 -12.47
N LYS A 53 23.95 -9.10 -13.57
CA LYS A 53 23.25 -9.40 -14.84
C LYS A 53 22.20 -10.50 -14.71
N GLU A 54 22.47 -11.55 -13.94
CA GLU A 54 21.50 -12.61 -13.71
C GLU A 54 20.35 -12.12 -12.82
N ARG A 55 20.66 -11.35 -11.77
CA ARG A 55 19.66 -10.73 -10.89
C ARG A 55 18.74 -9.79 -11.67
N GLU A 56 19.30 -8.98 -12.56
CA GLU A 56 18.56 -8.08 -13.45
C GLU A 56 17.68 -8.85 -14.43
N LYS A 57 18.21 -9.92 -15.06
CA LYS A 57 17.46 -10.77 -15.97
C LYS A 57 16.26 -11.41 -15.28
N ILE A 58 16.44 -11.97 -14.09
CA ILE A 58 15.36 -12.58 -13.29
C ILE A 58 14.34 -11.50 -12.86
N ALA A 59 14.81 -10.33 -12.45
CA ALA A 59 13.93 -9.22 -12.07
C ALA A 59 13.07 -8.75 -13.26
N ARG A 60 13.62 -8.68 -14.48
CA ARG A 60 12.85 -8.38 -15.70
C ARG A 60 11.88 -9.50 -16.06
N LEU A 61 12.34 -10.75 -16.07
CA LEU A 61 11.51 -11.91 -16.37
C LEU A 61 10.29 -11.98 -15.45
N SER A 62 10.47 -11.64 -14.18
CA SER A 62 9.38 -11.63 -13.22
C SER A 62 8.26 -10.64 -13.57
N LEU A 63 8.53 -9.59 -14.36
CA LEU A 63 7.48 -8.68 -14.86
C LEU A 63 6.56 -9.38 -15.87
N GLU A 64 7.06 -10.38 -16.58
CA GLU A 64 6.34 -11.14 -17.60
C GLU A 64 5.61 -12.34 -16.99
N ILE A 65 6.30 -13.14 -16.18
CA ILE A 65 5.79 -14.42 -15.66
C ILE A 65 5.29 -14.34 -14.20
N GLY A 66 5.44 -13.19 -13.56
CA GLY A 66 5.13 -13.01 -12.13
C GLY A 66 6.31 -13.27 -11.19
N VAL A 67 6.20 -12.77 -9.95
CA VAL A 67 7.26 -12.89 -8.91
C VAL A 67 7.48 -14.35 -8.51
N LEU A 68 6.40 -15.11 -8.29
CA LEU A 68 6.44 -16.48 -7.82
C LEU A 68 7.19 -17.40 -8.81
N ALA A 69 6.75 -17.44 -10.06
CA ALA A 69 7.36 -18.27 -11.10
C ALA A 69 8.84 -17.91 -11.35
N ALA A 70 9.18 -16.62 -11.31
CA ALA A 70 10.57 -16.18 -11.44
C ALA A 70 11.44 -16.56 -10.24
N ALA A 71 10.87 -16.55 -9.03
CA ALA A 71 11.56 -16.97 -7.81
C ALA A 71 11.83 -18.49 -7.82
N GLU A 72 10.86 -19.29 -8.24
CA GLU A 72 11.00 -20.74 -8.43
C GLU A 72 12.10 -21.06 -9.46
N GLN A 73 12.06 -20.39 -10.63
CA GLN A 73 13.06 -20.58 -11.68
C GLN A 73 14.48 -20.18 -11.24
N ALA A 74 14.60 -19.20 -10.35
CA ALA A 74 15.87 -18.74 -9.81
C ALA A 74 16.33 -19.50 -8.56
N GLY A 75 15.48 -20.35 -7.96
CA GLY A 75 15.76 -21.05 -6.71
C GLY A 75 15.94 -20.11 -5.51
N VAL A 76 15.24 -18.97 -5.49
CA VAL A 76 15.29 -17.97 -4.41
C VAL A 76 13.90 -17.72 -3.85
N CYS A 77 13.80 -17.01 -2.72
CA CYS A 77 12.51 -16.58 -2.21
C CYS A 77 11.96 -15.37 -2.99
N GLU A 78 10.63 -15.23 -3.02
CA GLU A 78 9.94 -14.12 -3.68
C GLU A 78 10.44 -12.74 -3.19
N ALA A 79 10.73 -12.62 -1.90
CA ALA A 79 11.25 -11.39 -1.31
C ALA A 79 12.59 -10.96 -1.94
N THR A 80 13.44 -11.91 -2.32
CA THR A 80 14.70 -11.64 -3.03
C THR A 80 14.45 -11.07 -4.42
N VAL A 81 13.51 -11.64 -5.18
CA VAL A 81 13.13 -11.12 -6.52
C VAL A 81 12.53 -9.72 -6.39
N VAL A 82 11.68 -9.47 -5.39
CA VAL A 82 11.14 -8.14 -5.09
C VAL A 82 12.25 -7.14 -4.73
N SER A 83 13.28 -7.58 -4.00
CA SER A 83 14.44 -6.75 -3.68
C SER A 83 15.20 -6.37 -4.95
N TRP A 84 15.45 -7.32 -5.85
CA TRP A 84 16.11 -7.03 -7.13
C TRP A 84 15.28 -6.09 -8.01
N ARG A 85 13.95 -6.25 -8.04
CA ARG A 85 13.10 -5.27 -8.74
C ARG A 85 13.25 -3.85 -8.20
N LYS A 86 13.53 -3.67 -6.90
CA LYS A 86 13.80 -2.35 -6.33
C LYS A 86 15.19 -1.87 -6.72
N GLU A 87 16.19 -2.74 -6.61
CA GLU A 87 17.59 -2.46 -7.00
C GLU A 87 17.70 -1.96 -8.45
N PHE A 88 16.96 -2.57 -9.37
CA PHE A 88 16.97 -2.20 -10.80
C PHE A 88 15.86 -1.22 -11.21
N ASN A 89 15.18 -0.58 -10.26
CA ASN A 89 14.08 0.37 -10.53
C ASN A 89 12.93 -0.20 -11.40
N LEU A 90 12.72 -1.52 -11.35
CA LEU A 90 11.64 -2.24 -12.05
C LEU A 90 10.35 -2.32 -11.21
N SER A 91 10.37 -1.76 -10.00
CA SER A 91 9.17 -1.66 -9.17
C SER A 91 8.25 -0.58 -9.72
N GLN A 92 6.97 -0.89 -9.89
CA GLN A 92 6.00 0.15 -10.25
C GLN A 92 6.01 1.27 -9.20
N PRO A 93 5.88 2.55 -9.63
CA PRO A 93 5.71 3.64 -8.69
C PRO A 93 4.51 3.35 -7.79
N ARG A 94 4.75 3.29 -6.47
CA ARG A 94 3.66 3.23 -5.48
C ARG A 94 2.84 4.52 -5.46
N GLU A 95 3.39 5.61 -5.98
CA GLU A 95 2.70 6.88 -6.06
C GLU A 95 1.60 6.84 -7.12
N LYS A 96 0.39 7.19 -6.69
CA LYS A 96 -0.74 7.40 -7.60
C LYS A 96 -0.40 8.53 -8.59
N PRO A 97 -0.94 8.49 -9.82
CA PRO A 97 -0.63 9.49 -10.85
C PRO A 97 -0.81 10.93 -10.33
N ALA A 98 0.14 11.81 -10.63
CA ALA A 98 0.09 13.21 -10.19
C ALA A 98 -1.18 13.95 -10.65
N LYS A 99 -1.78 13.52 -11.77
CA LYS A 99 -3.08 14.03 -12.26
C LYS A 99 -4.22 13.67 -11.31
N LEU A 100 -4.25 12.43 -10.82
CA LEU A 100 -5.24 11.97 -9.84
C LEU A 100 -5.07 12.71 -8.51
N ARG A 101 -3.82 12.86 -8.03
CA ARG A 101 -3.53 13.61 -6.80
C ARG A 101 -4.09 15.03 -6.87
N ARG A 102 -3.71 15.79 -7.91
CA ARG A 102 -4.15 17.18 -8.09
C ARG A 102 -5.67 17.29 -8.21
N ALA A 103 -6.32 16.37 -8.92
CA ALA A 103 -7.77 16.34 -9.05
C ALA A 103 -8.47 16.08 -7.70
N ALA A 104 -7.99 15.11 -6.94
CA ALA A 104 -8.54 14.76 -5.63
C ALA A 104 -8.36 15.89 -4.61
N VAL A 105 -7.18 16.53 -4.57
CA VAL A 105 -6.90 17.69 -3.71
C VAL A 105 -7.83 18.86 -4.08
N LYS A 106 -7.92 19.22 -5.36
CA LYS A 106 -8.83 20.29 -5.84
C LYS A 106 -10.30 20.00 -5.51
N ARG A 107 -10.72 18.73 -5.62
CA ARG A 107 -12.08 18.32 -5.27
C ARG A 107 -12.32 18.42 -3.76
N SER A 108 -11.33 18.07 -2.94
CA SER A 108 -11.42 18.09 -1.47
C SER A 108 -11.72 19.47 -0.89
N VAL A 109 -11.26 20.55 -1.54
CA VAL A 109 -11.58 21.93 -1.15
C VAL A 109 -13.08 22.22 -1.32
N LYS A 110 -13.72 21.62 -2.32
CA LYS A 110 -15.13 21.88 -2.64
C LYS A 110 -16.11 21.08 -1.81
N ILE A 111 -15.82 19.80 -1.58
CA ILE A 111 -16.78 18.86 -0.96
C ILE A 111 -16.28 18.28 0.38
N GLY A 112 -15.07 18.65 0.78
CA GLY A 112 -14.40 18.12 1.96
C GLY A 112 -13.54 16.89 1.66
N PRO A 113 -12.53 16.63 2.51
CA PRO A 113 -11.56 15.55 2.31
C PRO A 113 -12.20 14.16 2.39
N ALA A 114 -13.15 13.92 3.30
CA ALA A 114 -13.81 12.63 3.42
C ALA A 114 -14.63 12.26 2.18
N ALA A 115 -15.41 13.20 1.65
CA ALA A 115 -16.22 12.98 0.46
C ALA A 115 -15.37 12.81 -0.80
N ALA A 116 -14.32 13.63 -0.97
CA ALA A 116 -13.39 13.50 -2.09
C ALA A 116 -12.58 12.19 -2.02
N ALA A 117 -12.17 11.74 -0.83
CA ALA A 117 -11.47 10.46 -0.69
C ALA A 117 -12.33 9.29 -1.17
N ARG A 118 -13.63 9.28 -0.81
CA ARG A 118 -14.59 8.29 -1.28
C ARG A 118 -14.83 8.35 -2.79
N GLU A 119 -14.98 9.55 -3.36
CA GLU A 119 -15.19 9.75 -4.80
C GLU A 119 -14.02 9.20 -5.64
N TYR A 120 -12.78 9.35 -5.16
CA TYR A 120 -11.56 8.94 -5.87
C TYR A 120 -11.04 7.55 -5.47
N GLY A 121 -11.74 6.82 -4.60
CA GLY A 121 -11.31 5.49 -4.12
C GLY A 121 -9.95 5.50 -3.42
N ILE A 122 -9.63 6.59 -2.73
CA ILE A 122 -8.37 6.77 -1.98
C ILE A 122 -8.65 6.82 -0.48
N SER A 123 -7.67 6.40 0.33
CA SER A 123 -7.81 6.55 1.78
C SER A 123 -7.85 8.03 2.17
N LEU A 124 -8.66 8.36 3.18
CA LEU A 124 -8.72 9.71 3.73
C LEU A 124 -7.33 10.21 4.16
N MET A 125 -6.55 9.35 4.82
CA MET A 125 -5.20 9.68 5.27
C MET A 125 -4.26 10.03 4.10
N THR A 126 -4.36 9.30 2.99
CA THR A 126 -3.59 9.60 1.76
C THR A 126 -3.95 10.98 1.23
N LEU A 127 -5.24 11.33 1.19
CA LEU A 127 -5.69 12.63 0.70
C LEU A 127 -5.27 13.77 1.64
N CYS A 128 -5.33 13.59 2.96
CA CYS A 128 -4.85 14.59 3.91
C CYS A 128 -3.36 14.89 3.72
N ARG A 129 -2.52 13.84 3.57
CA ARG A 129 -1.08 14.04 3.28
C ARG A 129 -0.83 14.77 1.96
N TRP A 130 -1.64 14.49 0.93
CA TRP A 130 -1.53 15.22 -0.34
C TRP A 130 -1.89 16.68 -0.20
N ARG A 131 -2.95 16.97 0.57
CA ARG A 131 -3.35 18.35 0.88
C ARG A 131 -2.26 19.08 1.66
N GLU A 132 -1.68 18.47 2.68
CA GLU A 132 -0.55 19.04 3.45
C GLU A 132 0.64 19.34 2.56
N ARG A 133 1.02 18.40 1.68
CA ARG A 133 2.12 18.57 0.72
C ARG A 133 1.86 19.70 -0.28
N GLU A 134 0.59 19.94 -0.64
CA GLU A 134 0.17 21.02 -1.54
C GLU A 134 -0.23 22.31 -0.78
N GLY A 135 -0.05 22.37 0.55
CA GLY A 135 -0.35 23.55 1.37
C GLY A 135 -1.85 23.82 1.59
N VAL A 136 -2.73 22.88 1.29
CA VAL A 136 -4.19 23.05 1.32
C VAL A 136 -4.75 22.71 2.71
N THR A 137 -4.72 23.67 3.63
CA THR A 137 -5.28 23.53 4.98
C THR A 137 -6.77 23.88 5.06
N GLU A 138 -7.30 24.59 4.07
CA GLU A 138 -8.68 25.08 4.05
C GLU A 138 -9.72 23.96 4.02
N LEU A 139 -10.70 24.03 4.91
CA LEU A 139 -11.89 23.18 4.83
C LEU A 139 -12.95 23.89 3.97
N PRO A 140 -13.84 23.13 3.30
CA PRO A 140 -14.95 23.73 2.57
C PRO A 140 -15.74 24.65 3.52
N PRO A 141 -16.29 25.76 3.00
CA PRO A 141 -17.16 26.62 3.79
C PRO A 141 -18.32 25.79 4.36
N PRO A 142 -18.74 26.06 5.60
CA PRO A 142 -19.85 25.34 6.21
C PRO A 142 -21.09 25.49 5.33
N LYS A 143 -21.78 24.37 5.07
CA LYS A 143 -22.98 24.32 4.22
C LYS A 143 -24.10 25.26 4.67
N PHE A 144 -24.13 25.58 5.97
CA PHE A 144 -25.09 26.49 6.57
C PHE A 144 -24.34 27.61 7.29
N SER A 145 -24.74 28.84 7.04
CA SER A 145 -24.33 29.99 7.84
C SER A 145 -24.88 29.88 9.27
N GLU A 146 -24.23 30.52 10.24
CA GLU A 146 -24.71 30.59 11.62
C GLU A 146 -26.15 31.13 11.71
N ALA A 147 -26.49 32.11 10.87
CA ALA A 147 -27.83 32.67 10.77
C ALA A 147 -28.88 31.63 10.31
N GLU A 148 -28.54 30.81 9.32
CA GLU A 148 -29.44 29.74 8.86
C GLU A 148 -29.60 28.64 9.90
N LYS A 149 -28.50 28.22 10.55
CA LYS A 149 -28.56 27.22 11.63
C LYS A 149 -29.46 27.71 12.77
N LYS A 150 -29.29 28.98 13.18
CA LYS A 150 -30.11 29.63 14.21
C LYS A 150 -31.58 29.72 13.80
N LYS A 151 -31.87 30.16 12.56
CA LYS A 151 -33.23 30.22 12.01
C LYS A 151 -33.96 28.88 12.09
N TYR A 152 -33.31 27.79 11.66
CA TYR A 152 -33.92 26.46 11.72
C TYR A 152 -34.00 25.90 13.15
N ALA A 153 -33.04 26.23 14.01
CA ALA A 153 -33.09 25.88 15.43
C ALA A 153 -34.28 26.56 16.13
N GLU A 154 -34.52 27.85 15.89
CA GLU A 154 -35.66 28.60 16.44
C GLU A 154 -36.98 28.11 15.87
N MET A 155 -37.07 27.89 14.55
CA MET A 155 -38.25 27.32 13.89
C MET A 155 -38.66 25.96 14.49
N SER A 156 -37.70 25.19 15.02
CA SER A 156 -37.99 23.91 15.68
C SER A 156 -38.81 24.03 16.96
N LEU A 157 -38.91 25.22 17.57
CA LEU A 157 -39.81 25.47 18.69
C LEU A 157 -41.27 25.55 18.24
N GLU A 158 -41.52 26.04 17.02
CA GLU A 158 -42.85 26.24 16.47
C GLU A 158 -43.39 24.98 15.79
N VAL A 159 -42.61 24.41 14.87
CA VAL A 159 -43.04 23.27 14.04
C VAL A 159 -42.53 21.91 14.54
N GLY A 160 -41.70 21.92 15.59
CA GLY A 160 -41.05 20.72 16.12
C GLY A 160 -39.78 20.31 15.37
N VAL A 161 -38.92 19.55 16.06
CA VAL A 161 -37.57 19.15 15.59
C VAL A 161 -37.61 18.34 14.29
N LYS A 162 -38.58 17.43 14.15
CA LYS A 162 -38.65 16.55 12.99
C LYS A 162 -38.93 17.35 11.71
N GLU A 163 -39.89 18.26 11.79
CA GLU A 163 -40.32 19.03 10.64
C GLU A 163 -39.30 20.12 10.27
N ALA A 164 -38.75 20.82 11.27
CA ALA A 164 -37.68 21.79 11.04
C ALA A 164 -36.42 21.14 10.45
N ALA A 165 -36.06 19.93 10.86
CA ALA A 165 -34.93 19.19 10.29
C ALA A 165 -35.19 18.81 8.82
N SER A 166 -36.41 18.38 8.51
CA SER A 166 -36.83 18.08 7.14
C SER A 166 -36.78 19.32 6.25
N ARG A 167 -37.27 20.47 6.73
CA ARG A 167 -37.22 21.75 5.99
C ARG A 167 -35.79 22.24 5.77
N ALA A 168 -34.89 22.00 6.72
CA ALA A 168 -33.47 22.31 6.60
C ALA A 168 -32.69 21.28 5.74
N GLY A 169 -33.29 20.14 5.37
CA GLY A 169 -32.60 19.07 4.66
C GLY A 169 -31.45 18.45 5.47
N VAL A 170 -31.58 18.40 6.80
CA VAL A 170 -30.58 17.84 7.72
C VAL A 170 -31.19 16.76 8.60
N ASP A 171 -30.33 15.94 9.21
CA ASP A 171 -30.79 14.94 10.17
C ASP A 171 -31.29 15.60 11.48
N ARG A 172 -32.21 14.92 12.17
CA ARG A 172 -32.77 15.39 13.46
C ARG A 172 -31.69 15.60 14.51
N THR A 173 -30.63 14.79 14.49
CA THR A 173 -29.49 14.93 15.41
C THR A 173 -28.69 16.19 15.11
N THR A 174 -28.53 16.57 13.84
CA THR A 174 -27.88 17.82 13.43
C THR A 174 -28.66 19.02 13.93
N LEU A 175 -29.97 19.05 13.73
CA LEU A 175 -30.82 20.13 14.24
C LEU A 175 -30.79 20.20 15.77
N SER A 176 -30.78 19.06 16.45
CA SER A 176 -30.66 18.99 17.91
C SER A 176 -29.33 19.56 18.42
N LYS A 177 -28.24 19.38 17.66
CA LYS A 177 -26.94 20.02 17.97
C LYS A 177 -27.03 21.54 17.83
N TRP A 178 -27.60 22.05 16.74
CA TRP A 178 -27.79 23.50 16.57
C TRP A 178 -28.64 24.09 17.69
N ARG A 179 -29.72 23.41 18.11
CA ARG A 179 -30.52 23.86 19.26
C ARG A 179 -29.69 23.97 20.55
N LYS A 180 -28.78 23.03 20.80
CA LYS A 180 -27.87 23.10 21.96
C LYS A 180 -26.86 24.24 21.81
N GLU A 181 -26.27 24.39 20.63
CA GLU A 181 -25.29 25.42 20.28
C GLU A 181 -25.84 26.84 20.48
N PHE A 182 -27.09 27.09 20.07
CA PHE A 182 -27.75 28.39 20.22
C PHE A 182 -28.64 28.50 21.47
N GLY A 183 -28.60 27.53 22.38
CA GLY A 183 -29.38 27.58 23.63
C GLY A 183 -30.91 27.52 23.46
N VAL A 184 -31.41 27.02 22.32
CA VAL A 184 -32.83 26.93 21.98
C VAL A 184 -33.49 25.76 22.73
N ARG A 185 -33.85 26.00 24.00
CA ARG A 185 -34.56 25.04 24.86
C ARG A 185 -36.06 25.12 24.63
N SER A 186 -36.75 23.97 24.65
CA SER A 186 -38.22 24.00 24.64
C SER A 186 -38.71 24.65 25.92
N ARG A 187 -39.58 25.66 25.80
CA ARG A 187 -40.45 26.04 26.91
C ARG A 187 -41.28 24.82 27.26
N ALA A 188 -41.02 24.19 28.41
CA ALA A 188 -42.00 23.28 28.98
C ALA A 188 -43.27 24.10 29.26
N PRO A 189 -44.49 23.57 29.02
CA PRO A 189 -45.69 24.22 29.51
C PRO A 189 -45.59 24.30 31.03
N LEU A 190 -45.72 25.49 31.60
CA LEU A 190 -46.05 25.66 33.01
C LEU A 190 -47.45 25.07 33.18
N ILE A 191 -47.52 23.83 33.67
CA ILE A 191 -48.76 23.26 34.16
C ILE A 191 -48.99 23.91 35.53
N SER A 192 -49.87 24.91 35.55
CA SER A 192 -50.52 25.42 36.78
C SER A 192 -51.65 24.48 37.19
#